data_AF-A0A2W7TWH3-F1
#
_entry.id   AF-A0A2W7TWH3-F1
#
_cell.length_a   1.000
_cell.length_b   1.000
_cell.length_c   1.000
_cell.angle_alpha   90.00
_cell.angle_beta   90.00
_cell.angle_gamma   90.00
#
_symmetry.space_group_name_H-M   'P 1'
#
loop_
_entity.id
_entity.type
_entity.pdbx_description
1 polymer ?
#
loop_
_entity_poly.entity_id
_entity_poly.type
_entity_poly.pdbx_seq_one_letter_code
_entity_poly.pdbx_strand_id
1 'polypeptide(L)'
;MEFDFLEPLSEEFLNYVLGLSAQNLGSKIVLHTNEAIPDLSKIDIAIIGVLENRGDKSGNVDVDLDAIRKELYGMFPGNWNVTIGDLGNILPGNSKEDTFFALKKIASSLIKRKIVPLVIGGSQDLTYALYRGYDDLEQMVNLVSIDSRFDFGKENETISSDSFLTKIIIDEPNNLFNFCNIGYQTYYNSQEEIDLIEKLFFDAYRLGEVSNNISIAEPVFRDADVVSIDLNSVKSSDSGNFTVFNPNGFNGKEICTLSRYAGISDKVSSFGVFNHNNSKQEAVIIAQIFWYFIEGYHYRSNEYPFGSRENYLKYIVPLEEEDLVFYKSDKTDRWWIEIPFISKASNKLKKNTLLPCSYEEYLAACNQEMPERWWKAQRKNII
;
A
#
# COMPACT_ATOMS: atom_id res chain seq x y z
N MET A 1 14.42 -10.12 20.28
CA MET A 1 14.24 -11.24 19.34
C MET A 1 13.53 -10.86 18.06
N GLU A 2 12.41 -10.12 18.06
CA GLU A 2 11.71 -9.71 16.81
C GLU A 2 12.31 -8.47 16.14
N PHE A 3 12.88 -7.56 16.93
CA PHE A 3 13.43 -6.28 16.49
C PHE A 3 14.97 -6.27 16.49
N ASP A 4 15.60 -7.43 16.72
CA ASP A 4 17.07 -7.56 16.77
C ASP A 4 17.71 -7.42 15.38
N PHE A 5 16.88 -7.44 14.32
CA PHE A 5 17.30 -7.20 12.94
C PHE A 5 17.42 -5.71 12.58
N LEU A 6 16.96 -4.82 13.48
CA LEU A 6 16.98 -3.39 13.25
C LEU A 6 18.31 -2.79 13.70
N GLU A 7 18.98 -2.14 12.76
CA GLU A 7 20.08 -1.24 13.08
C GLU A 7 19.57 0.16 13.39
N PRO A 8 20.15 0.82 14.41
CA PRO A 8 19.83 2.19 14.74
C PRO A 8 20.26 3.15 13.63
N LEU A 9 19.71 4.37 13.68
CA LEU A 9 20.07 5.42 12.73
C LEU A 9 21.52 5.88 12.94
N SER A 10 22.18 6.29 11.85
CA SER A 10 23.57 6.74 11.86
C SER A 10 23.76 7.98 12.75
N GLU A 11 24.92 8.10 13.40
CA GLU A 11 25.24 9.30 14.19
C GLU A 11 25.23 10.58 13.33
N GLU A 12 25.62 10.49 12.06
CA GLU A 12 25.53 11.60 11.11
C GLU A 12 24.08 12.07 10.94
N PHE A 13 23.15 11.12 10.74
CA PHE A 13 21.74 11.43 10.60
C PHE A 13 21.16 12.02 11.89
N LEU A 14 21.50 11.46 13.05
CA LEU A 14 21.06 11.98 14.34
C LEU A 14 21.55 13.42 14.58
N ASN A 15 22.81 13.71 14.23
CA ASN A 15 23.34 15.08 14.29
C ASN A 15 22.61 16.05 13.36
N TYR A 16 22.20 15.61 12.18
CA TYR A 16 21.32 16.41 11.31
C TYR A 16 19.99 16.74 11.99
N VAL A 17 19.33 15.75 12.59
CA VAL A 17 18.04 15.97 13.29
C VAL A 17 18.19 16.91 14.48
N LEU A 18 19.28 16.83 15.24
CA LEU A 18 19.59 17.75 16.34
C LEU A 18 19.75 19.21 15.87
N GLY A 19 20.14 19.43 14.61
CA GLY A 19 20.25 20.75 14.00
C GLY A 19 18.91 21.33 13.51
N LEU A 20 17.84 20.54 13.49
CA LEU A 20 16.51 21.00 13.07
C LEU A 20 15.85 21.88 14.13
N SER A 21 14.93 22.74 13.68
CA SER A 21 14.09 23.51 14.62
C SER A 21 13.06 22.60 15.28
N ALA A 22 12.62 22.95 16.49
CA ALA A 22 11.56 22.22 17.20
C ALA A 22 10.22 22.13 16.44
N GLN A 23 10.05 22.91 15.36
CA GLN A 23 8.86 22.87 14.52
C GLN A 23 8.95 21.80 13.42
N ASN A 24 10.16 21.39 13.01
CA ASN A 24 10.36 20.38 11.98
C ASN A 24 9.84 19.01 12.45
N LEU A 25 9.45 18.17 11.50
CA LEU A 25 8.91 16.85 11.75
C LEU A 25 9.93 15.96 12.47
N GLY A 26 11.20 16.02 12.07
CA GLY A 26 12.29 15.25 12.68
C GLY A 26 12.41 15.43 14.19
N SER A 27 12.13 16.63 14.71
CA SER A 27 12.17 16.92 16.15
C SER A 27 10.96 16.38 16.93
N LYS A 28 9.95 15.83 16.24
CA LYS A 28 8.74 15.25 16.83
C LYS A 28 8.65 13.73 16.67
N ILE A 29 9.54 13.13 15.87
CA ILE A 29 9.63 11.68 15.68
C ILE A 29 10.49 11.08 16.79
N VAL A 30 10.08 9.92 17.32
CA VAL A 30 10.90 9.14 18.25
C VAL A 30 11.86 8.27 17.45
N LEU A 31 13.16 8.38 17.70
CA LEU A 31 14.19 7.75 16.86
C LEU A 31 14.84 6.54 17.53
N HIS A 32 15.12 5.49 16.75
CA HIS A 32 15.98 4.40 17.14
C HIS A 32 17.45 4.82 17.08
N THR A 33 18.09 4.82 18.23
CA THR A 33 19.49 5.19 18.46
C THR A 33 20.23 4.01 19.10
N ASN A 34 21.57 4.11 19.21
CA ASN A 34 22.37 3.11 19.92
C ASN A 34 21.97 2.92 21.40
N GLU A 35 21.30 3.91 21.99
CA GLU A 35 20.94 3.91 23.42
C GLU A 35 19.48 3.53 23.67
N ALA A 36 18.59 3.79 22.71
CA ALA A 36 17.15 3.64 22.89
C ALA A 36 16.43 3.33 21.58
N ILE A 37 15.42 2.44 21.67
CA ILE A 37 14.47 2.13 20.61
C ILE A 37 13.11 2.78 20.92
N PRO A 38 12.32 3.22 19.92
CA PRO A 38 10.99 3.77 20.16
C PRO A 38 10.07 2.80 20.92
N ASP A 39 9.31 3.35 21.88
CA ASP A 39 8.31 2.59 22.63
C ASP A 39 7.10 2.28 21.76
N LEU A 40 7.02 1.03 21.30
CA LEU A 40 5.95 0.57 20.41
C LEU A 40 4.54 0.72 20.99
N SER A 41 4.37 0.87 22.32
CA SER A 41 3.05 1.10 22.92
C SER A 41 2.52 2.53 22.73
N LYS A 42 3.37 3.44 22.26
CA LYS A 42 3.07 4.88 22.14
C LYS A 42 3.06 5.40 20.71
N ILE A 43 3.40 4.58 19.72
CA ILE A 43 3.46 5.00 18.32
C ILE A 43 2.28 4.43 17.55
N ASP A 44 1.76 5.23 16.61
CA ASP A 44 0.70 4.84 15.67
C ASP A 44 1.30 4.37 14.35
N ILE A 45 2.45 4.95 13.98
CA ILE A 45 3.17 4.70 12.72
C ILE A 45 4.63 4.39 13.01
N ALA A 46 5.18 3.39 12.33
CA ALA A 46 6.58 3.01 12.39
C ALA A 46 7.25 3.16 11.01
N ILE A 47 8.27 4.02 10.90
CA ILE A 47 9.11 4.10 9.70
C ILE A 47 10.20 3.04 9.79
N ILE A 48 10.38 2.27 8.71
CA ILE A 48 11.42 1.24 8.60
C ILE A 48 12.12 1.39 7.25
N GLY A 49 13.44 1.54 7.29
CA GLY A 49 14.28 1.43 6.10
C GLY A 49 14.65 -0.02 5.83
N VAL A 50 14.66 -0.46 4.57
CA VAL A 50 15.10 -1.81 4.19
C VAL A 50 16.14 -1.69 3.09
N LEU A 51 17.39 -1.97 3.45
CA LEU A 51 18.55 -1.74 2.59
C LEU A 51 18.80 -2.95 1.67
N GLU A 52 17.75 -3.45 1.03
CA GLU A 52 17.78 -4.60 0.13
C GLU A 52 17.27 -4.19 -1.24
N ASN A 53 18.12 -4.35 -2.26
CA ASN A 53 17.75 -4.10 -3.65
C ASN A 53 18.12 -5.25 -4.59
N ARG A 54 18.67 -6.37 -4.10
CA ARG A 54 19.13 -7.50 -4.95
C ARG A 54 17.97 -8.19 -5.70
N GLY A 55 16.73 -7.79 -5.43
CA GLY A 55 15.56 -8.17 -6.20
C GLY A 55 15.49 -7.54 -7.58
N ASP A 56 16.03 -6.33 -7.73
CA ASP A 56 16.17 -5.67 -9.02
C ASP A 56 17.39 -6.22 -9.78
N LYS A 57 17.27 -6.36 -11.10
CA LYS A 57 18.35 -6.78 -12.00
C LYS A 57 19.55 -5.83 -11.95
N SER A 58 19.31 -4.55 -11.67
CA SER A 58 20.36 -3.55 -11.49
C SER A 58 20.80 -3.37 -10.03
N GLY A 59 20.16 -4.07 -9.10
CA GLY A 59 20.34 -3.97 -7.66
C GLY A 59 21.57 -4.69 -7.14
N ASN A 60 22.72 -4.04 -7.24
CA ASN A 60 23.94 -4.42 -6.51
C ASN A 60 24.64 -3.18 -5.90
N VAL A 61 23.92 -2.06 -5.80
CA VAL A 61 24.41 -0.81 -5.22
C VAL A 61 23.96 -0.74 -3.77
N ASP A 62 24.82 -0.26 -2.87
CA ASP A 62 24.44 0.01 -1.48
C ASP A 62 23.22 0.94 -1.44
N VAL A 63 22.15 0.53 -0.75
CA VAL A 63 20.94 1.34 -0.57
C VAL A 63 21.21 2.39 0.50
N ASP A 64 20.97 3.66 0.18
CA ASP A 64 21.08 4.78 1.12
C ASP A 64 19.74 5.52 1.21
N LEU A 65 19.19 5.56 2.42
CA LEU A 65 17.89 6.14 2.73
C LEU A 65 18.01 7.48 3.49
N ASP A 66 19.22 7.93 3.82
CA ASP A 66 19.43 9.14 4.61
C ASP A 66 18.96 10.38 3.88
N ALA A 67 19.10 10.43 2.54
CA ALA A 67 18.58 11.54 1.75
C ALA A 67 17.05 11.65 1.88
N ILE A 68 16.34 10.53 1.79
CA ILE A 68 14.87 10.47 1.94
C ILE A 68 14.46 10.91 3.33
N ARG A 69 15.12 10.38 4.37
CA ARG A 69 14.85 10.76 5.75
C ARG A 69 15.14 12.24 6.01
N LYS A 70 16.26 12.77 5.51
CA LYS A 70 16.65 14.19 5.66
C LYS A 70 15.57 15.09 5.04
N GLU A 71 15.09 14.78 3.85
CA GLU A 71 13.98 15.51 3.21
C GLU A 71 12.70 15.44 4.06
N LEU A 72 12.25 14.25 4.45
CA LEU A 72 11.02 14.08 5.23
C LEU A 72 11.11 14.80 6.59
N TYR A 73 12.25 14.70 7.28
CA TYR A 73 12.37 15.16 8.66
C TYR A 73 12.61 16.66 8.71
N GLY A 74 13.20 17.22 7.64
CA GLY A 74 13.29 18.65 7.40
C GLY A 74 11.95 19.33 7.07
N MET A 75 10.91 18.58 6.68
CA MET A 75 9.57 19.15 6.47
C MET A 75 8.91 19.57 7.79
N PHE A 76 7.89 20.43 7.70
CA PHE A 76 7.01 20.72 8.82
C PHE A 76 5.85 19.71 8.86
N PRO A 77 5.47 19.20 10.04
CA PRO A 77 4.28 18.38 10.17
C PRO A 77 3.04 19.25 9.97
N GLY A 78 1.94 18.62 9.54
CA GLY A 78 0.61 19.20 9.69
C GLY A 78 0.16 19.24 11.16
N ASN A 79 -1.09 19.63 11.40
CA ASN A 79 -1.70 19.59 12.73
C ASN A 79 -2.14 18.15 13.11
N TRP A 80 -1.21 17.20 12.99
CA TRP A 80 -1.50 15.78 13.16
C TRP A 80 -1.53 15.40 14.64
N ASN A 81 -2.52 14.58 14.99
CA ASN A 81 -2.55 13.87 16.27
C ASN A 81 -2.10 12.41 16.05
N VAL A 82 -0.85 12.24 15.61
CA VAL A 82 -0.25 10.96 15.24
C VAL A 82 1.16 10.90 15.82
N THR A 83 1.49 9.80 16.49
CA THR A 83 2.82 9.56 17.05
C THR A 83 3.61 8.65 16.13
N ILE A 84 4.81 9.08 15.72
CA ILE A 84 5.64 8.40 14.73
C ILE A 84 6.95 7.96 15.39
N GLY A 85 7.33 6.70 15.17
CA GLY A 85 8.65 6.18 15.51
C GLY A 85 9.44 5.79 14.27
N ASP A 86 10.71 6.18 14.17
CA ASP A 86 11.64 5.60 13.20
C ASP A 86 12.40 4.46 13.85
N LEU A 87 12.16 3.25 13.37
CA LEU A 87 12.75 2.03 13.92
C LEU A 87 14.14 1.73 13.34
N GLY A 88 14.65 2.57 12.44
CA GLY A 88 15.95 2.40 11.81
C GLY A 88 15.89 1.52 10.56
N ASN A 89 16.92 0.70 10.34
CA ASN A 89 17.11 -0.02 9.09
C ASN A 89 17.18 -1.53 9.29
N ILE A 90 16.65 -2.29 8.34
CA ILE A 90 16.99 -3.70 8.13
C ILE A 90 18.15 -3.74 7.12
N LEU A 91 19.28 -4.31 7.54
CA LEU A 91 20.41 -4.55 6.64
C LEU A 91 20.15 -5.71 5.68
N PRO A 92 20.77 -5.73 4.49
CA PRO A 92 20.70 -6.89 3.62
C PRO A 92 21.36 -8.09 4.31
N GLY A 93 20.63 -9.19 4.41
CA GLY A 93 21.14 -10.45 4.95
C GLY A 93 22.12 -11.14 4.00
N ASN A 94 22.58 -12.34 4.36
CA ASN A 94 23.45 -13.13 3.48
C ASN A 94 22.74 -13.44 2.15
N SER A 95 21.44 -13.70 2.22
CA SER A 95 20.52 -13.87 1.09
C SER A 95 19.36 -12.86 1.17
N LYS A 96 18.60 -12.72 0.07
CA LYS A 96 17.40 -11.86 0.04
C LYS A 96 16.31 -12.41 0.96
N GLU A 97 16.24 -13.73 1.04
CA GLU A 97 15.30 -14.48 1.86
C GLU A 97 15.50 -14.19 3.36
N ASP A 98 16.75 -13.97 3.80
CA ASP A 98 17.05 -13.54 5.17
C ASP A 98 16.46 -12.15 5.47
N THR A 99 16.61 -11.20 4.54
CA THR A 99 16.01 -9.87 4.64
C THR A 99 14.48 -9.94 4.65
N PHE A 100 13.89 -10.77 3.78
CA PHE A 100 12.44 -10.98 3.74
C PHE A 100 11.91 -11.57 5.04
N PHE A 101 12.64 -12.50 5.64
CA PHE A 101 12.26 -13.08 6.93
C PHE A 101 12.23 -12.00 8.04
N ALA A 102 13.25 -11.15 8.10
CA ALA A 102 13.31 -10.05 9.06
C ALA A 102 12.13 -9.07 8.85
N LEU A 103 11.92 -8.63 7.61
CA LEU A 103 10.83 -7.70 7.28
C LEU A 103 9.45 -8.30 7.59
N LYS A 104 9.22 -9.57 7.23
CA LYS A 104 8.00 -10.31 7.56
C LYS A 104 7.72 -10.30 9.06
N LYS A 105 8.73 -10.61 9.89
CA LYS A 105 8.56 -10.68 11.35
C LYS A 105 8.27 -9.32 11.97
N ILE A 106 8.97 -8.28 11.52
CA ILE A 106 8.75 -6.90 11.98
C ILE A 106 7.36 -6.42 11.57
N ALA A 107 6.99 -6.56 10.29
CA ALA A 107 5.68 -6.16 9.79
C ALA A 107 4.55 -6.86 10.53
N SER A 108 4.63 -8.19 10.70
CA SER A 108 3.63 -8.97 11.43
C SER A 108 3.43 -8.48 12.88
N SER A 109 4.54 -8.22 13.59
CA SER A 109 4.50 -7.72 14.99
C SER A 109 3.86 -6.33 15.08
N LEU A 110 4.20 -5.42 14.17
CA LEU A 110 3.65 -4.06 14.14
C LEU A 110 2.16 -4.05 13.79
N ILE A 111 1.75 -4.78 12.74
CA ILE A 111 0.35 -4.88 12.33
C ILE A 111 -0.49 -5.47 13.47
N LYS A 112 -0.02 -6.52 14.14
CA LYS A 112 -0.70 -7.12 15.30
C LYS A 112 -0.90 -6.12 16.45
N ARG A 113 0.01 -5.17 16.61
CA ARG A 113 -0.06 -4.07 17.59
C ARG A 113 -0.88 -2.87 17.10
N LYS A 114 -1.44 -2.94 15.88
CA LYS A 114 -2.13 -1.84 15.19
C LYS A 114 -1.23 -0.64 14.89
N ILE A 115 0.06 -0.88 14.71
CA ILE A 115 1.04 0.12 14.28
C ILE A 115 1.23 -0.05 12.77
N VAL A 116 1.07 1.02 12.00
CA VAL A 116 1.24 0.94 10.54
C VAL A 116 2.73 1.07 10.18
N PRO A 117 3.36 0.04 9.59
CA PRO A 117 4.70 0.17 9.04
C PRO A 117 4.67 0.99 7.75
N LEU A 118 5.50 2.02 7.69
CA LEU A 118 5.89 2.76 6.49
C LEU A 118 7.27 2.29 6.08
N VAL A 119 7.30 1.50 5.02
CA VAL A 119 8.53 0.86 4.55
C VAL A 119 9.13 1.64 3.40
N ILE A 120 10.37 2.06 3.58
CA ILE A 120 11.20 2.65 2.54
C ILE A 120 12.22 1.57 2.17
N GLY A 121 12.13 0.97 0.98
CA GLY A 121 12.99 -0.18 0.68
C GLY A 121 13.38 -0.31 -0.78
N GLY A 122 14.61 -0.76 -1.01
CA GLY A 122 15.27 -0.73 -2.32
C GLY A 122 14.41 -1.28 -3.46
N SER A 123 14.31 -2.61 -3.59
CA SER A 123 13.54 -3.23 -4.67
C SER A 123 12.13 -3.68 -4.23
N GLN A 124 11.17 -3.64 -5.15
CA GLN A 124 9.74 -3.84 -4.86
C GLN A 124 9.34 -5.28 -4.50
N ASP A 125 10.19 -6.27 -4.72
CA ASP A 125 10.01 -7.63 -4.22
C ASP A 125 9.86 -7.70 -2.70
N LEU A 126 10.32 -6.68 -1.96
CA LEU A 126 10.02 -6.51 -0.54
C LEU A 126 8.51 -6.46 -0.23
N THR A 127 7.67 -6.13 -1.21
CA THR A 127 6.20 -6.25 -1.12
C THR A 127 5.76 -7.66 -0.78
N TYR A 128 6.45 -8.68 -1.30
CA TYR A 128 6.16 -10.07 -0.95
C TYR A 128 6.36 -10.32 0.55
N ALA A 129 7.46 -9.83 1.13
CA ALA A 129 7.70 -9.97 2.57
C ALA A 129 6.65 -9.23 3.42
N LEU A 130 6.18 -8.05 2.97
CA LEU A 130 5.08 -7.33 3.63
C LEU A 130 3.77 -8.14 3.58
N TYR A 131 3.41 -8.68 2.42
CA TYR A 131 2.25 -9.56 2.27
C TYR A 131 2.35 -10.79 3.19
N ARG A 132 3.51 -11.44 3.24
CA ARG A 132 3.72 -12.60 4.13
C ARG A 132 3.74 -12.24 5.62
N GLY A 133 3.84 -10.96 5.98
CA GLY A 133 3.62 -10.48 7.35
C GLY A 133 2.22 -10.81 7.90
N TYR A 134 1.26 -11.07 7.01
CA TYR A 134 -0.13 -11.39 7.35
C TYR A 134 -0.37 -12.89 7.58
N ASP A 135 0.61 -13.75 7.28
CA ASP A 135 0.48 -15.21 7.43
C ASP A 135 0.04 -15.63 8.83
N ASP A 136 0.65 -15.02 9.86
CA ASP A 136 0.40 -15.33 11.27
C ASP A 136 -0.84 -14.58 11.82
N LEU A 137 -1.55 -13.80 10.99
CA LEU A 137 -2.69 -12.97 11.38
C LEU A 137 -4.05 -13.58 10.97
N GLU A 138 -4.04 -14.73 10.28
CA GLU A 138 -5.22 -15.48 9.81
C GLU A 138 -6.26 -14.65 9.02
N GLN A 139 -5.84 -13.54 8.42
CA GLN A 139 -6.70 -12.64 7.65
C GLN A 139 -6.39 -12.73 6.17
N MET A 140 -7.45 -12.60 5.36
CA MET A 140 -7.29 -12.40 3.93
C MET A 140 -6.82 -10.97 3.66
N VAL A 141 -6.02 -10.78 2.61
CA VAL A 141 -5.32 -9.54 2.30
C VAL A 141 -5.75 -9.02 0.94
N ASN A 142 -6.08 -7.74 0.90
CA ASN A 142 -6.20 -6.97 -0.33
C ASN A 142 -4.91 -6.18 -0.58
N LEU A 143 -4.20 -6.54 -1.65
CA LEU A 143 -2.97 -5.90 -2.06
C LEU A 143 -3.25 -4.90 -3.19
N VAL A 144 -2.80 -3.66 -3.02
CA VAL A 144 -2.81 -2.64 -4.06
C VAL A 144 -1.37 -2.30 -4.45
N SER A 145 -1.06 -2.39 -5.74
CA SER A 145 0.22 -1.91 -6.30
C SER A 145 -0.03 -0.68 -7.17
N ILE A 146 0.69 0.41 -6.90
CA ILE A 146 0.76 1.58 -7.79
C ILE A 146 1.99 1.39 -8.67
N ASP A 147 1.75 1.01 -9.91
CA ASP A 147 2.80 0.50 -10.78
C ASP A 147 2.49 0.71 -12.26
N SER A 148 3.53 0.83 -13.08
CA SER A 148 3.44 0.79 -14.54
C SER A 148 3.31 -0.63 -15.10
N ARG A 149 3.72 -1.65 -14.34
CA ARG A 149 3.78 -3.08 -14.66
C ARG A 149 2.98 -3.93 -13.67
N PHE A 150 2.65 -5.15 -14.03
CA PHE A 150 2.04 -6.12 -13.12
C PHE A 150 3.05 -7.01 -12.38
N ASP A 151 4.27 -7.12 -12.91
CA ASP A 151 5.36 -7.91 -12.33
C ASP A 151 5.03 -9.41 -12.20
N PHE A 152 4.48 -9.99 -13.28
CA PHE A 152 4.39 -11.43 -13.43
C PHE A 152 5.71 -12.01 -13.93
N GLY A 153 6.32 -12.87 -13.11
CA GLY A 153 7.42 -13.73 -13.54
C GLY A 153 6.94 -15.12 -13.93
N LYS A 154 7.87 -15.94 -14.43
CA LYS A 154 7.59 -17.37 -14.64
C LYS A 154 7.52 -18.09 -13.29
N GLU A 155 6.70 -19.14 -13.22
CA GLU A 155 6.48 -19.94 -11.99
C GLU A 155 7.78 -20.40 -11.30
N ASN A 156 8.77 -20.84 -12.09
CA ASN A 156 10.06 -21.34 -11.60
C ASN A 156 11.15 -20.27 -11.46
N GLU A 157 10.85 -19.00 -11.75
CA GLU A 157 11.82 -17.93 -11.55
C GLU A 157 11.96 -17.61 -10.05
N THR A 158 13.18 -17.26 -9.66
CA THR A 158 13.46 -16.71 -8.33
C THR A 158 12.79 -15.34 -8.22
N ILE A 159 12.31 -15.01 -7.03
CA ILE A 159 11.63 -13.74 -6.77
C ILE A 159 12.54 -12.54 -7.07
N SER A 160 11.97 -11.58 -7.79
CA SER A 160 12.60 -10.33 -8.23
C SER A 160 11.59 -9.19 -8.20
N SER A 161 12.06 -7.95 -8.35
CA SER A 161 11.19 -6.77 -8.51
C SER A 161 10.14 -6.99 -9.60
N ASP A 162 10.52 -7.64 -10.70
CA ASP A 162 9.64 -7.84 -11.86
C ASP A 162 8.80 -9.14 -11.78
N SER A 163 8.82 -9.89 -10.68
CA SER A 163 8.18 -11.22 -10.60
C SER A 163 7.46 -11.55 -9.30
N PHE A 164 7.43 -10.61 -8.35
CA PHE A 164 6.96 -10.90 -7.00
C PHE A 164 5.48 -11.30 -6.95
N LEU A 165 4.63 -10.80 -7.87
CA LEU A 165 3.21 -11.09 -7.88
C LEU A 165 2.93 -12.58 -8.13
N THR A 166 3.70 -13.22 -9.02
CA THR A 166 3.59 -14.67 -9.28
C THR A 166 3.80 -15.47 -7.99
N LYS A 167 4.77 -15.09 -7.15
CA LYS A 167 5.02 -15.78 -5.87
C LYS A 167 3.93 -15.54 -4.83
N ILE A 168 3.34 -14.35 -4.80
CA ILE A 168 2.19 -14.07 -3.91
C ILE A 168 1.00 -15.00 -4.23
N ILE A 169 0.78 -15.29 -5.52
CA ILE A 169 -0.35 -16.12 -5.97
C ILE A 169 -0.10 -17.61 -5.72
N ILE A 170 1.14 -18.10 -5.88
CA ILE A 170 1.47 -19.53 -5.87
C ILE A 170 1.90 -20.03 -4.49
N ASP A 171 2.62 -19.21 -3.71
CA ASP A 171 3.23 -19.68 -2.47
C ASP A 171 2.21 -19.73 -1.32
N GLU A 172 2.07 -20.90 -0.70
CA GLU A 172 1.24 -21.05 0.50
C GLU A 172 1.84 -20.32 1.73
N PRO A 173 1.01 -19.79 2.64
CA PRO A 173 -0.45 -19.81 2.65
C PRO A 173 -1.09 -18.77 1.71
N ASN A 174 -2.19 -19.16 1.06
CA ASN A 174 -2.93 -18.30 0.13
C ASN A 174 -3.84 -17.33 0.88
N ASN A 175 -3.28 -16.21 1.30
CA ASN A 175 -3.98 -15.15 2.01
C ASN A 175 -4.51 -14.04 1.07
N LEU A 176 -4.08 -13.99 -0.19
CA LEU A 176 -4.51 -12.98 -1.14
C LEU A 176 -5.99 -13.16 -1.51
N PHE A 177 -6.83 -12.17 -1.19
CA PHE A 177 -8.23 -12.13 -1.62
C PHE A 177 -8.42 -11.28 -2.87
N ASN A 178 -7.80 -10.10 -2.89
CA ASN A 178 -7.81 -9.24 -4.06
C ASN A 178 -6.42 -8.66 -4.33
N PHE A 179 -6.09 -8.55 -5.60
CA PHE A 179 -5.00 -7.72 -6.09
C PHE A 179 -5.59 -6.63 -6.98
N CYS A 180 -5.13 -5.40 -6.77
CA CYS A 180 -5.41 -4.30 -7.67
C CYS A 180 -4.12 -3.62 -8.12
N ASN A 181 -3.96 -3.44 -9.43
CA ASN A 181 -2.91 -2.57 -9.96
C ASN A 181 -3.49 -1.20 -10.36
N ILE A 182 -2.79 -0.12 -10.03
CA ILE A 182 -3.19 1.24 -10.36
C ILE A 182 -2.06 1.90 -11.15
N GLY A 183 -2.33 2.28 -12.39
CA GLY A 183 -1.38 3.01 -13.22
C GLY A 183 -0.66 2.19 -14.28
N TYR A 184 -1.07 0.94 -14.53
CA TYR A 184 -0.39 0.13 -15.53
C TYR A 184 -0.45 0.80 -16.91
N GLN A 185 0.60 0.56 -17.69
CA GLN A 185 0.74 1.09 -19.04
C GLN A 185 0.76 -0.10 -20.00
N THR A 186 -0.18 -0.15 -20.94
CA THR A 186 -0.38 -1.34 -21.80
C THR A 186 0.86 -1.73 -22.59
N TYR A 187 1.75 -0.79 -22.93
CA TYR A 187 2.99 -1.11 -23.65
C TYR A 187 4.10 -1.72 -22.77
N TYR A 188 3.95 -1.75 -21.45
CA TYR A 188 4.85 -2.45 -20.54
C TYR A 188 4.33 -3.82 -20.09
N ASN A 189 3.10 -4.18 -20.46
CA ASN A 189 2.44 -5.41 -20.05
C ASN A 189 2.01 -6.18 -21.29
N SER A 190 2.33 -7.48 -21.35
CA SER A 190 1.87 -8.35 -22.42
C SER A 190 0.35 -8.55 -22.35
N GLN A 191 -0.27 -8.91 -23.48
CA GLN A 191 -1.71 -9.18 -23.48
C GLN A 191 -2.03 -10.42 -22.65
N GLU A 192 -1.12 -11.39 -22.62
CA GLU A 192 -1.24 -12.59 -21.79
C GLU A 192 -1.31 -12.25 -20.29
N GLU A 193 -0.53 -11.26 -19.82
CA GLU A 193 -0.59 -10.79 -18.43
C GLU A 193 -1.88 -10.02 -18.13
N ILE A 194 -2.35 -9.19 -19.06
CA ILE A 194 -3.63 -8.48 -18.92
C ILE A 194 -4.79 -9.48 -18.85
N ASP A 195 -4.81 -10.47 -19.75
CA ASP A 195 -5.78 -11.57 -19.74
C ASP A 195 -5.74 -12.37 -18.43
N LEU A 196 -4.55 -12.54 -17.85
CA LEU A 196 -4.37 -13.26 -16.58
C LEU A 196 -5.00 -12.49 -15.42
N ILE A 197 -4.81 -11.17 -15.33
CA ILE A 197 -5.48 -10.30 -14.35
C ILE A 197 -7.00 -10.49 -14.43
N GLU A 198 -7.56 -10.46 -15.63
CA GLU A 198 -9.01 -10.63 -15.83
C GLU A 198 -9.49 -12.03 -15.44
N LYS A 199 -8.76 -13.09 -15.81
CA LYS A 199 -9.08 -14.48 -15.46
C LYS A 199 -9.04 -14.75 -13.96
N LEU A 200 -8.12 -14.08 -13.24
CA LEU A 200 -8.02 -14.12 -11.78
C LEU A 200 -9.03 -13.18 -11.10
N PHE A 201 -9.87 -12.49 -11.88
CA PHE A 201 -10.84 -11.49 -11.44
C PHE A 201 -10.21 -10.31 -10.70
N PHE A 202 -8.92 -10.05 -10.88
CA PHE A 202 -8.24 -8.91 -10.29
C PHE A 202 -8.63 -7.59 -10.95
N ASP A 203 -8.35 -6.50 -10.24
CA ASP A 203 -8.63 -5.15 -10.70
C ASP A 203 -7.34 -4.54 -11.28
N ALA A 204 -7.45 -3.82 -12.40
CA ALA A 204 -6.32 -3.11 -12.96
C ALA A 204 -6.81 -1.82 -13.65
N TYR A 205 -6.29 -0.68 -13.23
CA TYR A 205 -6.64 0.63 -13.77
C TYR A 205 -5.49 1.17 -14.60
N ARG A 206 -5.79 1.58 -15.84
CA ARG A 206 -4.77 2.19 -16.70
C ARG A 206 -4.38 3.56 -16.18
N LEU A 207 -3.12 3.95 -16.39
CA LEU A 207 -2.64 5.30 -16.06
C LEU A 207 -3.58 6.40 -16.55
N GLY A 208 -4.01 6.34 -17.81
CA GLY A 208 -4.87 7.36 -18.42
C GLY A 208 -6.26 7.48 -17.77
N GLU A 209 -6.81 6.38 -17.25
CA GLU A 209 -8.11 6.37 -16.56
C GLU A 209 -8.00 7.08 -15.22
N VAL A 210 -6.98 6.73 -14.44
CA VAL A 210 -6.73 7.29 -13.12
C VAL A 210 -6.30 8.76 -13.21
N SER A 211 -5.44 9.12 -14.17
CA SER A 211 -5.05 10.53 -14.38
C SER A 211 -6.22 11.40 -14.84
N ASN A 212 -7.16 10.85 -15.61
CA ASN A 212 -8.35 11.59 -16.02
C ASN A 212 -9.34 11.80 -14.87
N ASN A 213 -9.51 10.79 -14.01
CA ASN A 213 -10.33 10.91 -12.81
C ASN A 213 -9.71 10.12 -11.64
N ILE A 214 -8.88 10.80 -10.84
CA ILE A 214 -8.17 10.15 -9.73
C ILE A 214 -9.09 9.64 -8.62
N SER A 215 -10.33 10.15 -8.53
CA SER A 215 -11.29 9.73 -7.51
C SER A 215 -11.72 8.26 -7.63
N ILE A 216 -11.59 7.65 -8.83
CA ILE A 216 -11.91 6.24 -9.04
C ILE A 216 -11.02 5.30 -8.23
N ALA A 217 -9.84 5.77 -7.82
CA ALA A 217 -8.89 4.99 -7.04
C ALA A 217 -9.22 4.99 -5.52
N GLU A 218 -9.98 5.96 -5.01
CA GLU A 218 -10.25 6.05 -3.57
C GLU A 218 -10.98 4.81 -3.03
N PRO A 219 -12.03 4.26 -3.70
CA PRO A 219 -12.68 3.03 -3.27
C PRO A 219 -11.76 1.79 -3.30
N VAL A 220 -10.69 1.82 -4.10
CA VAL A 220 -9.68 0.75 -4.15
C VAL A 220 -8.83 0.79 -2.87
N PHE A 221 -8.31 1.97 -2.51
CA PHE A 221 -7.53 2.13 -1.28
C PHE A 221 -8.36 1.92 0.00
N ARG A 222 -9.65 2.25 -0.03
CA ARG A 222 -10.56 2.03 1.11
C ARG A 222 -10.71 0.54 1.45
N ASP A 223 -10.50 -0.34 0.47
CA ASP A 223 -10.54 -1.80 0.67
C ASP A 223 -9.14 -2.43 0.76
N ALA A 224 -8.06 -1.66 0.68
CA ALA A 224 -6.69 -2.18 0.73
C ALA A 224 -6.22 -2.45 2.17
N ASP A 225 -5.48 -3.54 2.34
CA ASP A 225 -4.74 -3.86 3.57
C ASP A 225 -3.26 -3.49 3.41
N VAL A 226 -2.69 -3.79 2.24
CA VAL A 226 -1.29 -3.49 1.87
C VAL A 226 -1.27 -2.62 0.63
N VAL A 227 -0.48 -1.55 0.67
CA VAL A 227 -0.23 -0.69 -0.50
C VAL A 227 1.26 -0.66 -0.79
N SER A 228 1.63 -0.97 -2.02
CA SER A 228 2.99 -0.90 -2.54
C SER A 228 3.06 0.12 -3.67
N ILE A 229 4.09 0.97 -3.66
CA ILE A 229 4.34 1.95 -4.72
C ILE A 229 5.67 1.62 -5.40
N ASP A 230 5.64 1.40 -6.70
CA ASP A 230 6.81 1.49 -7.57
C ASP A 230 7.02 2.95 -8.01
N LEU A 231 8.17 3.55 -7.71
CA LEU A 231 8.50 4.88 -8.22
C LEU A 231 8.65 4.95 -9.74
N ASN A 232 8.86 3.84 -10.44
CA ASN A 232 8.83 3.81 -11.90
C ASN A 232 7.45 4.15 -12.47
N SER A 233 6.38 4.08 -11.66
CA SER A 233 5.04 4.56 -12.03
C SER A 233 4.94 6.09 -12.10
N VAL A 234 5.89 6.82 -11.51
CA VAL A 234 5.96 8.29 -11.50
C VAL A 234 6.82 8.74 -12.66
N LYS A 235 6.36 9.74 -13.42
CA LYS A 235 7.15 10.26 -14.55
C LYS A 235 8.47 10.87 -14.07
N SER A 236 9.56 10.60 -14.78
CA SER A 236 10.93 11.03 -14.45
C SER A 236 11.08 12.54 -14.28
N SER A 237 10.28 13.34 -14.99
CA SER A 237 10.30 14.81 -14.84
C SER A 237 9.86 15.28 -13.46
N ASP A 238 9.05 14.49 -12.75
CA ASP A 238 8.58 14.80 -11.40
C ASP A 238 9.30 13.97 -10.33
N SER A 239 9.64 12.71 -10.61
CA SER A 239 10.41 11.88 -9.66
C SER A 239 11.88 12.29 -9.59
N GLY A 240 12.43 12.88 -10.65
CA GLY A 240 13.86 13.18 -10.73
C GLY A 240 14.74 11.95 -11.01
N ASN A 241 14.12 10.81 -11.34
CA ASN A 241 14.82 9.60 -11.77
C ASN A 241 15.23 9.72 -13.23
N PHE A 242 16.53 9.92 -13.48
CA PHE A 242 17.09 9.98 -14.83
C PHE A 242 17.93 8.74 -15.20
N THR A 243 18.04 7.76 -14.30
CA THR A 243 18.72 6.49 -14.57
C THR A 243 17.79 5.56 -15.34
N VAL A 244 16.58 5.36 -14.81
CA VAL A 244 15.48 4.68 -15.51
C VAL A 244 14.50 5.77 -15.94
N PHE A 245 14.56 6.13 -17.22
CA PHE A 245 13.80 7.27 -17.73
C PHE A 245 12.41 6.86 -18.21
N ASN A 246 11.38 7.27 -17.45
CA ASN A 246 9.98 7.08 -17.76
C ASN A 246 9.32 8.44 -18.07
N PRO A 247 9.07 8.77 -19.36
CA PRO A 247 8.47 10.06 -19.71
C PRO A 247 7.00 10.17 -19.30
N ASN A 248 6.31 9.03 -19.21
CA ASN A 248 4.90 8.94 -18.87
C ASN A 248 4.73 8.17 -17.56
N GLY A 249 3.86 8.68 -16.70
CA GLY A 249 3.61 8.18 -15.36
C GLY A 249 2.79 9.20 -14.59
N PHE A 250 2.45 8.87 -13.35
CA PHE A 250 1.81 9.81 -12.45
C PHE A 250 2.70 11.03 -12.25
N ASN A 251 2.07 12.19 -12.17
CA ASN A 251 2.73 13.42 -11.76
C ASN A 251 2.82 13.49 -10.23
N GLY A 252 3.61 14.43 -9.72
CA GLY A 252 3.85 14.58 -8.28
C GLY A 252 2.57 14.79 -7.46
N LYS A 253 1.57 15.50 -8.00
CA LYS A 253 0.29 15.73 -7.32
C LYS A 253 -0.56 14.46 -7.28
N GLU A 254 -0.58 13.70 -8.37
CA GLU A 254 -1.34 12.46 -8.48
C GLU A 254 -0.80 11.41 -7.50
N ILE A 255 0.51 11.15 -7.49
CA ILE A 255 1.08 10.14 -6.58
C ILE A 255 0.89 10.50 -5.11
N CYS A 256 1.01 11.79 -4.76
CA CYS A 256 0.70 12.28 -3.40
C CYS A 256 -0.78 12.11 -3.05
N THR A 257 -1.69 12.30 -4.01
CA THR A 257 -3.14 12.10 -3.80
C THR A 257 -3.47 10.62 -3.57
N LEU A 258 -2.88 9.72 -4.35
CA LEU A 258 -3.05 8.27 -4.16
C LEU A 258 -2.51 7.82 -2.80
N SER A 259 -1.33 8.33 -2.41
CA SER A 259 -0.76 8.07 -1.08
C SER A 259 -1.64 8.60 0.05
N ARG A 260 -2.22 9.79 -0.12
CA ARG A 260 -3.20 10.34 0.84
C ARG A 260 -4.45 9.47 0.96
N TYR A 261 -4.98 8.91 -0.14
CA TYR A 261 -6.10 7.96 -0.08
C TYR A 261 -5.73 6.69 0.69
N ALA A 262 -4.53 6.14 0.48
CA ALA A 262 -4.02 5.02 1.28
C ALA A 262 -3.93 5.37 2.77
N GLY A 263 -3.48 6.59 3.12
CA GLY A 263 -3.44 7.07 4.49
C GLY A 263 -4.83 7.16 5.15
N ILE A 264 -5.81 7.74 4.44
CA ILE A 264 -7.19 7.95 4.92
C ILE A 264 -7.95 6.65 5.17
N SER A 265 -7.59 5.58 4.46
CA SER A 265 -8.24 4.28 4.60
C SER A 265 -8.02 3.73 6.01
N ASP A 266 -9.12 3.45 6.73
CA ASP A 266 -9.07 2.82 8.05
C ASP A 266 -8.52 1.38 8.01
N LYS A 267 -8.51 0.75 6.81
CA LYS A 267 -8.13 -0.65 6.60
C LYS A 267 -6.65 -0.82 6.27
N VAL A 268 -6.02 0.16 5.61
CA VAL A 268 -4.60 0.06 5.23
C VAL A 268 -3.75 -0.10 6.49
N SER A 269 -3.10 -1.24 6.60
CA SER A 269 -2.26 -1.62 7.74
C SER A 269 -0.79 -1.78 7.40
N SER A 270 -0.39 -1.63 6.13
CA SER A 270 1.00 -1.54 5.70
C SER A 270 1.14 -0.72 4.42
N PHE A 271 2.17 0.11 4.33
CA PHE A 271 2.44 0.96 3.17
C PHE A 271 3.94 0.97 2.85
N GLY A 272 4.30 0.83 1.57
CA GLY A 272 5.70 0.82 1.15
C GLY A 272 5.96 1.57 -0.15
N VAL A 273 7.16 2.13 -0.28
CA VAL A 273 7.66 2.82 -1.48
C VAL A 273 8.99 2.20 -1.89
N PHE A 274 9.09 1.78 -3.15
CA PHE A 274 10.17 0.95 -3.67
C PHE A 274 10.71 1.43 -5.03
N ASN A 275 11.78 0.78 -5.49
CA ASN A 275 12.49 0.97 -6.76
C ASN A 275 13.05 2.40 -6.97
N HIS A 276 13.54 3.02 -5.89
CA HIS A 276 14.26 4.29 -5.98
C HIS A 276 15.75 4.08 -6.26
N ASN A 277 16.41 5.05 -6.91
CA ASN A 277 17.83 4.92 -7.32
C ASN A 277 18.81 5.62 -6.37
N ASN A 278 18.49 5.68 -5.07
CA ASN A 278 19.24 6.43 -4.04
C ASN A 278 19.55 7.90 -4.40
N SER A 279 18.82 8.48 -5.36
CA SER A 279 19.09 9.83 -5.82
C SER A 279 18.51 10.86 -4.86
N LYS A 280 19.24 11.97 -4.64
CA LYS A 280 18.74 13.09 -3.84
C LYS A 280 17.53 13.76 -4.48
N GLN A 281 17.40 13.64 -5.79
CA GLN A 281 16.27 14.16 -6.56
C GLN A 281 14.99 13.38 -6.23
N GLU A 282 15.05 12.04 -6.23
CA GLU A 282 13.90 11.21 -5.87
C GLU A 282 13.53 11.30 -4.39
N ALA A 283 14.51 11.56 -3.52
CA ALA A 283 14.27 11.72 -2.09
C ALA A 283 13.14 12.71 -1.76
N VAL A 284 13.03 13.79 -2.54
CA VAL A 284 12.02 14.84 -2.36
C VAL A 284 10.60 14.30 -2.57
N ILE A 285 10.35 13.57 -3.67
CA ILE A 285 9.00 13.05 -3.94
C ILE A 285 8.63 11.92 -2.99
N ILE A 286 9.59 11.07 -2.61
CA ILE A 286 9.38 9.98 -1.64
C ILE A 286 8.98 10.56 -0.28
N ALA A 287 9.68 11.60 0.18
CA ALA A 287 9.33 12.29 1.40
C ALA A 287 7.92 12.89 1.34
N GLN A 288 7.51 13.49 0.22
CA GLN A 288 6.16 14.01 0.04
C GLN A 288 5.09 12.91 0.05
N ILE A 289 5.36 11.76 -0.58
CA ILE A 289 4.48 10.58 -0.54
C ILE A 289 4.23 10.19 0.92
N PHE A 290 5.28 9.97 1.73
CA PHE A 290 5.10 9.63 3.14
C PHE A 290 4.40 10.74 3.93
N TRP A 291 4.72 12.00 3.67
CA TRP A 291 4.07 13.14 4.33
C TRP A 291 2.55 13.13 4.09
N TYR A 292 2.11 12.92 2.85
CA TYR A 292 0.68 12.87 2.51
C TYR A 292 -0.01 11.58 3.00
N PHE A 293 0.71 10.47 3.08
CA PHE A 293 0.20 9.29 3.77
C PHE A 293 -0.10 9.59 5.25
N ILE A 294 0.86 10.20 5.96
CA ILE A 294 0.71 10.55 7.39
C ILE A 294 -0.44 11.55 7.59
N GLU A 295 -0.56 12.55 6.71
CA GLU A 295 -1.69 13.46 6.72
C GLU A 295 -3.01 12.70 6.52
N GLY A 296 -3.06 11.78 5.55
CA GLY A 296 -4.23 10.94 5.33
C GLY A 296 -4.58 10.11 6.56
N TYR A 297 -3.59 9.48 7.20
CA TYR A 297 -3.75 8.70 8.41
C TYR A 297 -4.39 9.50 9.55
N HIS A 298 -3.96 10.76 9.73
CA HIS A 298 -4.57 11.65 10.71
C HIS A 298 -6.08 11.86 10.49
N TYR A 299 -6.53 11.84 9.22
CA TYR A 299 -7.94 12.01 8.84
C TYR A 299 -8.72 10.68 8.76
N ARG A 300 -8.19 9.58 9.30
CA ARG A 300 -8.92 8.31 9.43
C ARG A 300 -10.22 8.51 10.20
N SER A 301 -11.30 8.03 9.60
CA SER A 301 -12.66 8.14 10.14
C SER A 301 -12.93 7.12 11.25
N ASN A 302 -12.11 6.07 11.34
CA ASN A 302 -12.27 4.92 12.23
C ASN A 302 -13.68 4.29 12.14
N GLU A 303 -14.21 4.20 10.92
CA GLU A 303 -15.49 3.53 10.63
C GLU A 303 -15.33 2.00 10.51
N TYR A 304 -14.10 1.52 10.39
CA TYR A 304 -13.75 0.10 10.28
C TYR A 304 -13.27 -0.50 11.61
N PRO A 305 -13.62 -1.77 11.95
CA PRO A 305 -14.54 -2.65 11.24
C PRO A 305 -15.99 -2.20 11.46
N PHE A 306 -16.81 -2.30 10.40
CA PHE A 306 -18.22 -1.88 10.34
C PHE A 306 -19.04 -2.39 11.54
N GLY A 307 -19.11 -1.59 12.61
CA GLY A 307 -19.63 -2.02 13.91
C GLY A 307 -21.16 -1.98 14.01
N SER A 308 -21.81 -0.97 13.41
CA SER A 308 -23.26 -0.83 13.46
C SER A 308 -23.82 -0.26 12.16
N ARG A 309 -24.63 -1.06 11.46
CA ARG A 309 -25.39 -0.64 10.26
C ARG A 309 -26.58 0.27 10.59
N GLU A 310 -26.80 0.59 11.87
CA GLU A 310 -28.03 1.23 12.37
C GLU A 310 -28.26 2.64 11.82
N ASN A 311 -27.20 3.37 11.48
CA ASN A 311 -27.30 4.77 11.03
C ASN A 311 -27.06 4.96 9.52
N TYR A 312 -26.86 3.88 8.75
CA TYR A 312 -26.57 4.00 7.32
C TYR A 312 -27.86 4.11 6.51
N LEU A 313 -27.83 4.97 5.49
CA LEU A 313 -28.92 5.05 4.51
C LEU A 313 -28.80 3.88 3.53
N LYS A 314 -29.84 3.06 3.45
CA LYS A 314 -29.93 1.90 2.56
C LYS A 314 -30.69 2.27 1.29
N TYR A 315 -30.08 2.02 0.14
CA TYR A 315 -30.68 2.19 -1.19
C TYR A 315 -30.74 0.83 -1.87
N ILE A 316 -31.88 0.49 -2.47
CA ILE A 316 -32.07 -0.76 -3.21
C ILE A 316 -32.31 -0.38 -4.66
N VAL A 317 -31.48 -0.91 -5.56
CA VAL A 317 -31.53 -0.68 -7.00
C VAL A 317 -31.92 -2.00 -7.67
N PRO A 318 -33.16 -2.14 -8.14
CA PRO A 318 -33.58 -3.34 -8.87
C PRO A 318 -32.91 -3.41 -10.24
N LEU A 319 -32.21 -4.50 -10.53
CA LEU A 319 -31.76 -4.87 -11.88
C LEU A 319 -32.57 -6.06 -12.41
N GLU A 320 -32.43 -6.37 -13.70
CA GLU A 320 -33.16 -7.47 -14.34
C GLU A 320 -32.89 -8.84 -13.70
N GLU A 321 -31.65 -9.09 -13.24
CA GLU A 321 -31.24 -10.39 -12.67
C GLU A 321 -31.24 -10.42 -11.13
N GLU A 322 -30.82 -9.33 -10.48
CA GLU A 322 -30.74 -9.25 -9.01
C GLU A 322 -30.82 -7.80 -8.46
N ASP A 323 -31.26 -7.66 -7.21
CA ASP A 323 -31.31 -6.36 -6.53
C ASP A 323 -29.93 -6.00 -5.96
N LEU A 324 -29.40 -4.84 -6.34
CA LEU A 324 -28.20 -4.28 -5.70
C LEU A 324 -28.58 -3.46 -4.47
N VAL A 325 -27.87 -3.71 -3.37
CA VAL A 325 -28.08 -3.00 -2.11
C VAL A 325 -26.89 -2.11 -1.82
N PHE A 326 -27.12 -0.79 -1.84
CA PHE A 326 -26.13 0.22 -1.49
C PHE A 326 -26.36 0.75 -0.08
N TYR A 327 -25.25 1.10 0.59
CA TYR A 327 -25.22 1.77 1.87
C TYR A 327 -24.44 3.07 1.76
N LYS A 328 -24.97 4.15 2.33
CA LYS A 328 -24.28 5.44 2.43
C LYS A 328 -24.02 5.80 3.90
N SER A 329 -22.79 6.18 4.24
CA SER A 329 -22.46 6.71 5.57
C SER A 329 -23.13 8.07 5.75
N ASP A 330 -23.80 8.23 6.89
CA ASP A 330 -24.38 9.50 7.35
C ASP A 330 -23.31 10.50 7.83
N LYS A 331 -22.07 10.02 8.06
CA LYS A 331 -20.94 10.83 8.54
C LYS A 331 -19.99 11.27 7.44
N THR A 332 -19.64 10.35 6.54
CA THR A 332 -18.55 10.56 5.57
C THR A 332 -19.02 10.69 4.13
N ASP A 333 -20.34 10.56 3.87
CA ASP A 333 -20.94 10.50 2.53
C ASP A 333 -20.39 9.38 1.63
N ARG A 334 -19.60 8.46 2.19
CA ARG A 334 -19.01 7.32 1.49
C ARG A 334 -20.07 6.26 1.20
N TRP A 335 -19.84 5.53 0.11
CA TRP A 335 -20.75 4.50 -0.39
C TRP A 335 -20.12 3.10 -0.34
N TRP A 336 -20.98 2.12 -0.11
CA TRP A 336 -20.67 0.71 -0.19
C TRP A 336 -21.80 -0.04 -0.88
N ILE A 337 -21.46 -1.16 -1.51
CA ILE A 337 -22.41 -2.10 -2.09
C ILE A 337 -22.31 -3.45 -1.37
N GLU A 338 -23.46 -4.06 -1.07
CA GLU A 338 -23.53 -5.37 -0.43
C GLU A 338 -23.21 -6.47 -1.43
N ILE A 339 -22.25 -7.32 -1.08
CA ILE A 339 -22.04 -8.58 -1.81
C ILE A 339 -22.85 -9.67 -1.10
N PRO A 340 -23.86 -10.26 -1.77
CA PRO A 340 -24.65 -11.34 -1.20
C PRO A 340 -23.73 -12.54 -0.96
N PHE A 341 -23.87 -13.15 0.21
CA PHE A 341 -23.08 -14.32 0.55
C PHE A 341 -23.66 -15.58 -0.09
N ILE A 342 -22.91 -16.21 -1.01
CA ILE A 342 -23.35 -17.39 -1.77
C ILE A 342 -22.40 -18.59 -1.52
N SER A 343 -22.07 -18.97 -0.28
CA SER A 343 -21.51 -20.32 -0.07
C SER A 343 -21.72 -20.90 1.34
N LYS A 344 -22.13 -22.17 1.41
CA LYS A 344 -22.23 -22.98 2.65
C LYS A 344 -20.92 -23.72 2.99
N ALA A 345 -19.79 -23.40 2.35
CA ALA A 345 -18.61 -24.27 2.30
C ALA A 345 -17.40 -23.81 3.15
N SER A 346 -17.31 -22.54 3.54
CA SER A 346 -16.17 -22.02 4.34
C SER A 346 -16.65 -21.29 5.59
N ASN A 347 -16.23 -21.76 6.77
CA ASN A 347 -16.57 -21.16 8.06
C ASN A 347 -15.82 -19.84 8.35
N LYS A 348 -14.93 -19.37 7.46
CA LYS A 348 -14.11 -18.15 7.66
C LYS A 348 -14.81 -16.85 7.23
N LEU A 349 -15.78 -16.89 6.31
CA LEU A 349 -16.53 -15.72 5.82
C LEU A 349 -17.98 -15.81 6.30
N LYS A 350 -18.32 -15.25 7.48
CA LYS A 350 -19.66 -15.41 8.10
C LYS A 350 -20.58 -14.19 8.01
N LYS A 351 -20.29 -13.18 7.18
CA LYS A 351 -21.13 -11.97 7.08
C LYS A 351 -21.18 -11.46 5.65
N ASN A 352 -22.31 -10.86 5.27
CA ASN A 352 -22.43 -10.07 4.05
C ASN A 352 -21.33 -9.00 4.03
N THR A 353 -20.44 -9.08 3.06
CA THR A 353 -19.30 -8.18 2.90
C THR A 353 -19.77 -6.91 2.20
N LEU A 354 -19.30 -5.76 2.68
CA LEU A 354 -19.52 -4.48 2.03
C LEU A 354 -18.30 -4.15 1.18
N LEU A 355 -18.50 -3.94 -0.11
CA LEU A 355 -17.46 -3.48 -1.02
C LEU A 355 -17.53 -1.95 -1.13
N PRO A 356 -16.45 -1.21 -0.86
CA PRO A 356 -16.42 0.23 -1.09
C PRO A 356 -16.70 0.57 -2.55
N CYS A 357 -17.61 1.52 -2.78
CA CYS A 357 -17.95 2.00 -4.11
C CYS A 357 -18.03 3.53 -4.12
N SER A 358 -18.11 4.09 -5.32
CA SER A 358 -18.34 5.52 -5.53
C SER A 358 -19.83 5.84 -5.68
N TYR A 359 -20.17 7.13 -5.63
CA TYR A 359 -21.54 7.57 -5.90
C TYR A 359 -21.90 7.40 -7.39
N GLU A 360 -20.92 7.57 -8.28
CA GLU A 360 -21.06 7.36 -9.71
C GLU A 360 -21.42 5.90 -10.03
N GLU A 361 -20.85 4.93 -9.30
CA GLU A 361 -21.23 3.51 -9.44
C GLU A 361 -22.70 3.27 -9.04
N TYR A 362 -23.19 3.95 -8.01
CA TYR A 362 -24.62 3.92 -7.66
C TYR A 362 -25.51 4.51 -8.76
N LEU A 363 -25.10 5.64 -9.36
CA LEU A 363 -25.83 6.25 -10.47
C LEU A 363 -25.82 5.38 -11.73
N ALA A 364 -24.69 4.73 -12.03
CA ALA A 364 -24.58 3.78 -13.13
C ALA A 364 -25.51 2.58 -12.92
N ALA A 365 -25.56 2.02 -11.70
CA ALA A 365 -26.51 0.97 -11.35
C ALA A 365 -27.97 1.40 -11.54
N CYS A 366 -28.31 2.64 -11.19
CA CYS A 366 -29.66 3.18 -11.46
C CYS A 366 -30.00 3.24 -12.96
N ASN A 367 -28.98 3.31 -13.83
CA ASN A 367 -29.10 3.27 -15.29
C ASN A 367 -29.00 1.84 -15.86
N GLN A 368 -29.16 0.80 -15.03
CA GLN A 368 -29.06 -0.62 -15.40
C GLN A 368 -27.64 -1.07 -15.81
N GLU A 369 -26.61 -0.35 -15.37
CA GLU A 369 -25.21 -0.76 -15.57
C GLU A 369 -24.65 -1.44 -14.31
N MET A 370 -24.27 -2.71 -14.42
CA MET A 370 -23.72 -3.46 -13.29
C MET A 370 -22.29 -3.03 -12.97
N PRO A 371 -21.96 -2.66 -11.71
CA PRO A 371 -20.59 -2.30 -11.33
C PRO A 371 -19.61 -3.48 -11.48
N GLU A 372 -18.56 -3.30 -12.26
CA GLU A 372 -17.60 -4.36 -12.59
C GLU A 372 -16.88 -4.93 -11.36
N ARG A 373 -16.48 -4.07 -10.41
CA ARG A 373 -15.80 -4.50 -9.18
C ARG A 373 -16.69 -5.41 -8.32
N TRP A 374 -17.98 -5.09 -8.26
CA TRP A 374 -18.96 -5.90 -7.55
C TRP A 374 -19.10 -7.28 -8.20
N TRP A 375 -19.22 -7.32 -9.53
CA TRP A 375 -19.29 -8.57 -10.30
C TRP A 375 -18.05 -9.46 -10.11
N LYS A 376 -16.85 -8.87 -10.19
CA LYS A 376 -15.58 -9.59 -9.92
C LYS A 376 -15.53 -10.14 -8.50
N ALA A 377 -15.92 -9.33 -7.52
CA ALA A 377 -15.93 -9.74 -6.12
C ALA A 377 -16.96 -10.87 -5.84
N GLN A 378 -18.12 -10.86 -6.51
CA GLN A 378 -19.10 -11.94 -6.43
C GLN A 378 -18.52 -13.25 -6.99
N ARG A 379 -17.86 -13.22 -8.16
CA ARG A 379 -17.25 -14.41 -8.77
C ARG A 379 -16.14 -15.01 -7.90
N LYS A 380 -15.30 -14.19 -7.29
CA LYS A 380 -14.26 -14.64 -6.34
C LYS A 380 -14.83 -15.37 -5.12
N ASN A 381 -16.04 -15.01 -4.68
CA ASN A 381 -16.69 -15.65 -3.53
C ASN A 381 -17.38 -16.99 -3.89
N ILE A 382 -17.58 -17.27 -5.18
CA ILE A 382 -18.24 -18.49 -5.67
C ILE A 382 -17.22 -19.61 -5.94
N ILE A 383 -16.01 -19.25 -6.34
CA ILE A 383 -14.86 -20.16 -6.54
C ILE A 383 -14.29 -20.55 -5.17
#